data_AF-A0A8J9S0C6-F1
#
_entry.id   AF-A0A8J9S0C6-F1
#
_cell.length_a   1.000
_cell.length_b   1.000
_cell.length_c   1.000
_cell.angle_alpha   90.00
_cell.angle_beta   90.00
_cell.angle_gamma   90.00
#
_symmetry.space_group_name_H-M   'P 1'
#
loop_
_entity.id
_entity.type
_entity.pdbx_description
1 polymer ?
#
loop_
_entity_poly.entity_id
_entity_poly.type
_entity_poly.pdbx_seq_one_letter_code
_entity_poly.pdbx_strand_id
1 'polypeptide(L)'
;MLLELGRADFQANVYHEFETAFLSTTLEFYQQDSLSFLSNNTASDYVAKATSRLEAEARRAKSLQLPVTAEGPLLATLETEWIQRHSRVLVDMEPSGFSAMLQDDTKVQSLRDIYDLFVRVLSSVDHLREALAARIKQDGVALVQDQEKGASDPSAFCRGVLVMKA
;
A
#
# COMPACT_ATOMS: atom_id res chain seq x y z
N MET A 1 14.17 20.26 24.79
CA MET A 1 15.06 21.43 24.61
C MET A 1 14.45 22.45 23.65
N LEU A 2 14.20 22.12 22.37
CA LEU A 2 13.58 23.08 21.42
C LEU A 2 12.15 23.49 21.80
N LEU A 3 11.33 22.55 22.28
CA LEU A 3 9.98 22.83 22.81
C LEU A 3 10.00 23.77 24.03
N GLU A 4 11.07 23.71 24.84
CA GLU A 4 11.23 24.56 26.03
C GLU A 4 11.74 25.96 25.65
N LEU A 5 12.58 26.06 24.62
CA LEU A 5 13.06 27.33 24.09
C LEU A 5 11.93 28.15 23.44
N GLY A 6 10.99 27.50 22.73
CA GLY A 6 9.82 28.18 22.14
C GLY A 6 8.81 28.71 23.17
N ARG A 7 8.85 28.25 24.43
CA ARG A 7 8.02 28.77 25.53
C ARG A 7 8.61 30.02 26.18
N ALA A 8 9.92 30.22 26.07
CA ALA A 8 10.63 31.32 26.73
C ALA A 8 10.57 32.63 25.91
N ASP A 9 10.51 32.54 24.57
CA ASP A 9 10.53 33.70 23.68
C ASP A 9 9.20 33.86 22.90
N PHE A 10 8.40 34.87 23.26
CA PHE A 10 7.10 35.19 22.65
C PHE A 10 7.16 35.72 21.20
N GLN A 11 8.33 35.73 20.54
CA GLN A 11 8.50 36.34 19.20
C GLN A 11 9.12 35.42 18.14
N ALA A 12 9.73 34.29 18.50
CA ALA A 12 10.30 33.35 17.53
C ALA A 12 10.03 31.91 17.99
N ASN A 13 9.04 31.26 17.39
CA ASN A 13 8.78 29.85 17.65
C ASN A 13 9.81 29.01 16.86
N VAL A 14 11.05 28.98 17.33
CA VAL A 14 12.18 28.23 16.74
C VAL A 14 11.80 26.76 16.48
N TYR A 15 10.91 26.21 17.32
CA TYR A 15 10.37 24.88 17.12
C TYR A 15 9.50 24.78 15.85
N HIS A 16 8.66 25.77 15.57
CA HIS A 16 7.81 25.79 14.36
C HIS A 16 8.63 25.90 13.07
N GLU A 17 9.72 26.67 13.07
CA GLU A 17 10.65 26.72 11.93
C GLU A 17 11.32 25.36 11.70
N PHE A 18 11.78 24.71 12.78
CA PHE A 18 12.30 23.35 12.72
C PHE A 18 11.24 22.36 12.23
N GLU A 19 10.03 22.39 12.76
CA GLU A 19 8.93 21.49 12.42
C GLU A 19 8.57 21.59 10.93
N THR A 20 8.48 22.83 10.42
CA THR A 20 8.21 23.10 9.00
C THR A 20 9.32 22.52 8.12
N ALA A 21 10.59 22.81 8.42
CA ALA A 21 11.72 22.32 7.66
C ALA A 21 11.88 20.78 7.77
N PHE A 22 11.59 20.22 8.94
CA PHE A 22 11.61 18.78 9.20
C PHE A 22 10.58 18.06 8.34
N LEU A 23 9.32 18.52 8.33
CA LEU A 23 8.26 17.90 7.55
C LEU A 23 8.51 18.05 6.05
N SER A 24 8.94 19.22 5.57
CA SER A 24 9.22 19.45 4.15
C SER A 24 10.36 18.57 3.64
N THR A 25 11.48 18.51 4.38
CA THR A 25 12.63 17.68 4.02
C THR A 25 12.28 16.20 4.06
N THR A 26 11.47 15.79 5.04
CA THR A 26 11.03 14.40 5.18
C THR A 26 10.09 13.98 4.05
N LEU A 27 9.20 14.88 3.62
CA LEU A 27 8.36 14.68 2.45
C LEU A 27 9.20 14.44 1.19
N GLU A 28 10.14 15.34 0.89
CA GLU A 28 11.03 15.21 -0.28
C GLU A 28 11.83 13.90 -0.25
N PHE A 29 12.35 13.52 0.93
CA PHE A 29 13.05 12.28 1.11
C PHE A 29 12.18 11.06 0.79
N TYR A 30 10.97 10.95 1.37
CA TYR A 30 10.12 9.78 1.14
C TYR A 30 9.50 9.73 -0.26
N GLN A 31 9.31 10.88 -0.90
CA GLN A 31 8.93 10.95 -2.31
C GLN A 31 9.98 10.27 -3.19
N GLN A 32 11.25 10.60 -2.98
CA GLN A 32 12.35 10.03 -3.76
C GLN A 32 12.62 8.57 -3.38
N ASP A 33 12.64 8.23 -2.08
CA ASP A 33 12.93 6.88 -1.59
C ASP A 33 11.85 5.89 -2.07
N SER A 34 10.56 6.23 -1.94
CA SER A 34 9.46 5.35 -2.38
C SER A 34 9.51 5.11 -3.89
N LEU A 35 9.63 6.17 -4.69
CA LEU A 35 9.66 6.06 -6.15
C LEU A 35 10.87 5.25 -6.63
N SER A 36 12.06 5.55 -6.09
CA SER A 36 13.30 4.84 -6.43
C SER A 36 13.23 3.36 -6.05
N PHE A 37 12.67 3.05 -4.87
CA PHE A 37 12.52 1.66 -4.45
C PHE A 37 11.52 0.92 -5.35
N LEU A 38 10.38 1.53 -5.67
CA LEU A 38 9.37 0.96 -6.54
C LEU A 38 9.91 0.63 -7.94
N SER A 39 10.72 1.53 -8.53
CA SER A 39 11.25 1.33 -9.88
C SER A 39 12.24 0.17 -10.02
N ASN A 40 12.79 -0.33 -8.91
CA ASN A 40 13.89 -1.29 -8.92
C ASN A 40 13.54 -2.63 -8.23
N ASN A 41 12.34 -2.78 -7.67
CA ASN A 41 11.98 -3.92 -6.85
C ASN A 41 10.58 -4.47 -7.21
N THR A 42 10.29 -5.69 -6.74
CA THR A 42 8.98 -6.30 -6.93
C THR A 42 7.92 -5.69 -6.00
N ALA A 43 6.64 -5.91 -6.29
CA ALA A 43 5.56 -5.45 -5.41
C ALA A 43 5.67 -6.03 -3.99
N SER A 44 6.05 -7.31 -3.85
CA SER A 44 6.28 -7.96 -2.54
C SER A 44 7.41 -7.31 -1.76
N ASP A 45 8.56 -7.05 -2.41
CA ASP A 45 9.70 -6.39 -1.77
C ASP A 45 9.35 -4.97 -1.33
N TYR A 46 8.62 -4.26 -2.20
CA TYR A 46 8.12 -2.91 -1.92
C TYR A 46 7.20 -2.90 -0.69
N VAL A 47 6.24 -3.82 -0.62
CA VAL A 47 5.29 -3.93 0.50
C VAL A 47 6.01 -4.24 1.80
N ALA A 48 6.95 -5.19 1.79
CA ALA A 48 7.77 -5.50 2.96
C ALA A 48 8.58 -4.28 3.44
N LYS A 49 9.19 -3.55 2.50
CA LYS A 49 9.95 -2.33 2.79
C LYS A 49 9.04 -1.23 3.35
N ALA A 50 7.90 -0.97 2.73
CA ALA A 50 6.93 0.03 3.16
C ALA A 50 6.46 -0.25 4.59
N THR A 51 6.03 -1.47 4.89
CA THR A 51 5.59 -1.88 6.24
C THR A 51 6.69 -1.62 7.28
N SER A 52 7.91 -2.08 7.01
CA SER A 52 9.06 -1.84 7.90
C SER A 52 9.36 -0.36 8.11
N ARG A 53 9.26 0.45 7.05
CA ARG A 53 9.48 1.91 7.08
C ARG A 53 8.43 2.61 7.94
N LEU A 54 7.15 2.34 7.72
CA LEU A 54 6.06 2.93 8.50
C LEU A 54 6.21 2.63 9.99
N GLU A 55 6.52 1.38 10.34
CA GLU A 55 6.72 0.99 11.73
C GLU A 55 7.96 1.63 12.37
N ALA A 56 9.07 1.66 11.63
CA ALA A 56 10.30 2.28 12.11
C ALA A 56 10.09 3.77 12.36
N GLU A 57 9.33 4.44 11.50
CA GLU A 57 9.04 5.87 11.64
C GLU A 57 8.10 6.15 12.81
N ALA A 58 7.06 5.35 12.98
CA ALA A 58 6.18 5.46 14.14
C ALA A 58 6.95 5.23 15.46
N ARG A 59 7.90 4.28 15.49
CA ARG A 59 8.79 4.10 16.64
C ARG A 59 9.72 5.29 16.84
N ARG A 60 10.27 5.86 15.77
CA ARG A 60 11.17 7.02 15.82
C ARG A 60 10.46 8.26 16.33
N ALA A 61 9.27 8.56 15.83
CA ALA A 61 8.45 9.69 16.26
C ALA A 61 8.15 9.63 17.76
N LYS A 62 7.76 8.45 18.27
CA LYS A 62 7.53 8.21 19.69
C LYS A 62 8.80 8.35 20.54
N SER A 63 9.92 7.77 20.09
CA SER A 63 11.20 7.85 20.78
C SER A 63 11.69 9.29 20.94
N LEU A 64 11.54 10.10 19.87
CA LEU A 64 11.88 11.51 19.84
C LEU A 64 10.86 12.41 20.56
N GLN A 65 9.75 11.84 21.06
CA GLN A 65 8.65 12.58 21.70
C GLN A 65 8.19 13.75 20.84
N LEU A 66 7.99 13.49 19.54
CA LEU A 66 7.46 14.50 18.64
C LEU A 66 6.06 14.93 19.13
N PRO A 67 5.75 16.23 19.12
CA PRO A 67 4.41 16.70 19.42
C PRO A 67 3.44 16.21 18.33
N VAL A 68 2.17 16.14 18.71
CA VAL A 68 1.08 15.69 17.83
C VAL A 68 1.00 16.50 16.53
N THR A 69 1.40 17.78 16.58
CA THR A 69 1.46 18.69 15.42
C THR A 69 2.47 18.23 14.35
N ALA A 70 3.52 17.51 14.74
CA ALA A 70 4.53 16.97 13.83
C ALA A 70 4.29 15.47 13.55
N GLU A 71 3.92 14.69 14.57
CA GLU A 71 3.75 13.23 14.46
C GLU A 71 2.64 12.87 13.45
N GLY A 72 1.48 13.53 13.52
CA GLY A 72 0.36 13.26 12.63
C GLY A 72 0.72 13.50 11.15
N PRO A 73 1.18 14.71 10.78
CA PRO A 73 1.59 15.01 9.40
C PRO A 73 2.74 14.13 8.89
N LEU A 74 3.69 13.76 9.76
CA LEU A 74 4.76 12.85 9.42
C LEU A 74 4.22 11.48 8.99
N LEU A 75 3.38 10.84 9.81
CA LEU A 75 2.84 9.52 9.50
C LEU A 75 1.92 9.56 8.27
N ALA A 76 1.09 10.60 8.15
CA ALA A 76 0.24 10.81 6.98
C ALA A 76 1.06 10.99 5.69
N THR A 77 2.23 11.64 5.78
CA THR A 77 3.16 11.75 4.66
C THR A 77 3.67 10.38 4.22
N LEU A 78 4.05 9.51 5.15
CA LEU A 78 4.47 8.15 4.81
C LEU A 78 3.33 7.34 4.18
N GLU A 79 2.12 7.41 4.73
CA GLU A 79 0.95 6.72 4.17
C GLU A 79 0.65 7.21 2.75
N THR A 80 0.75 8.51 2.51
CA THR A 80 0.55 9.09 1.18
C THR A 80 1.62 8.63 0.21
N GLU A 81 2.89 8.77 0.59
CA GLU A 81 4.03 8.56 -0.31
C GLU A 81 4.36 7.10 -0.54
N TRP A 82 4.24 6.23 0.48
CA TRP A 82 4.52 4.81 0.34
C TRP A 82 3.32 3.99 -0.12
N ILE A 83 2.09 4.41 0.19
CA ILE A 83 0.88 3.60 -0.08
C ILE A 83 0.02 4.27 -1.15
N GLN A 84 -0.56 5.43 -0.84
CA GLN A 84 -1.60 6.03 -1.69
C GLN A 84 -1.10 6.34 -3.10
N ARG A 85 0.08 6.94 -3.23
CA ARG A 85 0.63 7.36 -4.53
C ARG A 85 0.90 6.20 -5.47
N HIS A 86 1.31 5.06 -4.92
CA HIS A 86 1.78 3.91 -5.70
C HIS A 86 0.79 2.74 -5.70
N SER A 87 -0.36 2.88 -5.04
CA SER A 87 -1.32 1.78 -4.87
C SER A 87 -1.75 1.17 -6.20
N ARG A 88 -2.05 2.01 -7.20
CA ARG A 88 -2.45 1.54 -8.53
C ARG A 88 -1.31 0.79 -9.23
N VAL A 89 -0.09 1.32 -9.15
CA VAL A 89 1.10 0.69 -9.74
C VAL A 89 1.36 -0.67 -9.11
N LEU A 90 1.29 -0.80 -7.78
CA LEU A 90 1.46 -2.08 -7.09
C LEU A 90 0.39 -3.12 -7.45
N VAL A 91 -0.81 -2.68 -7.79
CA VAL A 91 -1.88 -3.58 -8.27
C VAL A 91 -1.62 -4.06 -9.70
N ASP A 92 -1.24 -3.14 -10.59
CA ASP A 92 -1.13 -3.38 -12.03
C ASP A 92 0.29 -3.85 -12.46
N MET A 93 1.27 -3.85 -11.54
CA MET A 93 2.65 -4.22 -11.85
C MET A 93 2.75 -5.66 -12.38
N GLU A 94 3.48 -5.86 -13.48
CA GLU A 94 3.77 -7.20 -14.01
C GLU A 94 5.27 -7.53 -13.85
N PRO A 95 5.63 -8.79 -13.55
CA PRO A 95 4.75 -9.94 -13.26
C PRO A 95 4.39 -10.07 -11.76
N SER A 96 4.67 -9.04 -10.95
CA SER A 96 4.71 -9.19 -9.48
C SER A 96 3.57 -8.52 -8.71
N GLY A 97 2.73 -7.73 -9.35
CA GLY A 97 1.66 -6.96 -8.71
C GLY A 97 0.50 -7.82 -8.24
N PHE A 98 -0.41 -7.18 -7.49
CA PHE A 98 -1.56 -7.86 -6.88
C PHE A 98 -2.39 -8.65 -7.91
N SER A 99 -2.63 -8.07 -9.10
CA SER A 99 -3.40 -8.73 -10.16
C SER A 99 -2.74 -10.01 -10.68
N ALA A 100 -1.41 -10.06 -10.72
CA ALA A 100 -0.67 -11.27 -11.09
C ALA A 100 -0.69 -12.29 -9.95
N MET A 101 -0.54 -11.84 -8.70
CA MET A 101 -0.60 -12.73 -7.52
C MET A 101 -1.95 -13.43 -7.38
N LEU A 102 -3.06 -12.80 -7.77
CA LEU A 102 -4.39 -13.41 -7.75
C LEU A 102 -4.53 -14.65 -8.66
N GLN A 103 -3.59 -14.88 -9.58
CA GLN A 103 -3.59 -16.03 -10.49
C GLN A 103 -2.80 -17.22 -9.95
N ASP A 104 -2.08 -17.04 -8.83
CA ASP A 104 -1.20 -18.03 -8.24
C ASP A 104 -1.62 -18.33 -6.79
N ASP A 105 -2.24 -19.48 -6.59
CA ASP A 105 -2.73 -19.94 -5.28
C ASP A 105 -1.63 -20.06 -4.21
N THR A 106 -0.34 -20.06 -4.60
CA THR A 106 0.78 -20.08 -3.66
C THR A 106 1.07 -18.70 -3.05
N LYS A 107 0.50 -17.62 -3.59
CA LYS A 107 0.80 -16.22 -3.22
C LYS A 107 -0.12 -15.63 -2.14
N VAL A 108 -0.91 -16.46 -1.46
CA VAL A 108 -1.85 -16.02 -0.40
C VAL A 108 -1.20 -15.15 0.67
N GLN A 109 0.05 -15.45 1.08
CA GLN A 109 0.75 -14.62 2.06
C GLN A 109 1.05 -13.22 1.51
N SER A 110 1.55 -13.11 0.27
CA SER A 110 1.84 -11.82 -0.35
C SER A 110 0.56 -11.00 -0.59
N LEU A 111 -0.56 -11.65 -0.92
CA LEU A 111 -1.87 -11.00 -1.00
C LEU A 111 -2.31 -10.42 0.36
N ARG A 112 -2.08 -11.17 1.45
CA ARG A 112 -2.33 -10.68 2.82
C ARG A 112 -1.43 -9.49 3.15
N ASP A 113 -0.14 -9.57 2.86
CA ASP A 113 0.81 -8.49 3.17
C ASP A 113 0.43 -7.18 2.46
N ILE A 114 0.00 -7.27 1.19
CA ILE A 114 -0.52 -6.12 0.43
C ILE A 114 -1.77 -5.55 1.10
N TYR A 115 -2.72 -6.41 1.47
CA TYR A 115 -3.96 -5.98 2.11
C TYR A 115 -3.70 -5.27 3.45
N ASP A 116 -2.83 -5.83 4.29
CA ASP A 116 -2.47 -5.28 5.60
C ASP A 116 -1.76 -3.93 5.49
N LEU A 117 -1.01 -3.70 4.40
CA LEU A 117 -0.46 -2.38 4.09
C LEU A 117 -1.56 -1.42 3.61
N PHE A 118 -2.39 -1.85 2.66
CA PHE A 118 -3.37 -0.98 1.99
C PHE A 118 -4.53 -0.57 2.90
N VAL A 119 -4.92 -1.38 3.89
CA VAL A 119 -6.01 -1.03 4.82
C VAL A 119 -5.72 0.23 5.64
N ARG A 120 -4.45 0.67 5.71
CA ARG A 120 -4.04 1.94 6.32
C ARG A 120 -4.56 3.16 5.55
N VAL A 121 -4.79 3.02 4.25
CA VAL A 121 -5.32 4.08 3.37
C VAL A 121 -6.54 3.55 2.61
N LEU A 122 -7.74 3.98 3.02
CA LEU A 122 -9.00 3.45 2.48
C LEU A 122 -9.09 3.49 0.96
N SER A 123 -8.65 4.58 0.32
CA SER A 123 -8.68 4.72 -1.14
C SER A 123 -7.77 3.71 -1.87
N SER A 124 -6.77 3.16 -1.19
CA SER A 124 -5.90 2.14 -1.80
C SER A 124 -6.59 0.78 -1.87
N VAL A 125 -7.43 0.44 -0.88
CA VAL A 125 -8.22 -0.81 -0.83
C VAL A 125 -9.19 -0.92 -1.99
N ASP A 126 -9.68 0.22 -2.49
CA ASP A 126 -10.56 0.27 -3.66
C ASP A 126 -9.92 -0.38 -4.90
N HIS A 127 -8.62 -0.15 -5.12
CA HIS A 127 -7.88 -0.76 -6.22
C HIS A 127 -7.76 -2.28 -6.08
N LEU A 128 -7.58 -2.79 -4.84
CA LEU A 128 -7.54 -4.25 -4.60
C LEU A 128 -8.90 -4.88 -4.93
N ARG A 129 -9.98 -4.23 -4.51
CA ARG A 129 -11.35 -4.67 -4.77
C ARG A 129 -11.68 -4.65 -6.26
N GLU A 130 -11.27 -3.62 -6.98
CA GLU A 130 -11.40 -3.55 -8.44
C GLU A 130 -10.66 -4.69 -9.14
N ALA A 131 -9.39 -4.94 -8.77
CA ALA A 131 -8.59 -6.01 -9.35
C ALA A 131 -9.18 -7.40 -9.07
N LEU A 132 -9.62 -7.64 -7.83
CA LEU A 132 -10.27 -8.90 -7.45
C LEU A 132 -11.58 -9.11 -8.23
N ALA A 133 -12.42 -8.08 -8.32
CA ALA A 133 -13.67 -8.14 -9.09
C ALA A 133 -13.41 -8.39 -10.58
N ALA A 134 -12.38 -7.74 -11.15
CA ALA A 134 -11.97 -7.96 -12.52
C ALA A 134 -11.52 -9.41 -12.76
N ARG A 135 -10.71 -9.97 -11.84
CA ARG A 135 -10.26 -11.37 -11.92
C ARG A 135 -11.43 -12.35 -11.86
N ILE A 136 -12.31 -12.22 -10.87
CA ILE A 136 -13.50 -13.08 -10.72
C ILE A 136 -14.37 -13.00 -11.99
N LYS A 137 -14.56 -11.79 -12.54
CA LYS A 137 -15.33 -11.61 -13.78
C LYS A 137 -14.65 -12.29 -14.97
N GLN A 138 -13.34 -12.15 -15.11
CA GLN A 138 -12.58 -12.77 -16.19
C GLN A 138 -12.66 -14.30 -16.14
N ASP A 139 -12.46 -14.89 -14.96
CA ASP A 139 -12.55 -16.33 -14.74
C ASP A 139 -13.97 -16.86 -15.04
N GLY A 140 -14.99 -16.12 -14.60
CA GLY A 140 -16.38 -16.46 -14.89
C GLY A 140 -16.72 -16.41 -16.38
N VAL A 141 -16.24 -15.39 -17.09
CA VAL A 141 -16.43 -15.28 -18.56
C VAL A 141 -15.73 -16.44 -19.27
N ALA A 142 -14.53 -16.83 -18.84
CA ALA A 142 -13.81 -17.97 -19.43
C ALA A 142 -14.61 -19.28 -19.28
N LEU A 143 -15.15 -19.55 -18.08
CA LEU A 143 -15.99 -20.73 -17.85
C LEU A 143 -17.24 -20.77 -18.74
N VAL A 144 -17.92 -19.62 -18.90
CA VAL A 144 -19.12 -19.54 -19.75
C VAL A 144 -18.75 -19.75 -21.22
N GLN A 145 -17.66 -19.16 -21.70
CA GLN A 145 -17.21 -19.35 -23.08
C GLN A 145 -16.80 -20.78 -23.39
N ASP A 146 -16.15 -21.48 -22.46
CA ASP A 146 -15.80 -22.89 -22.62
C ASP A 146 -17.04 -23.77 -22.71
N GLN A 147 -18.10 -23.43 -21.96
CA GLN A 147 -19.39 -24.10 -22.05
C GLN A 147 -20.10 -23.85 -23.38
N GLU A 148 -20.13 -22.59 -23.87
CA GLU A 148 -20.76 -22.22 -25.13
C GLU A 148 -20.10 -22.89 -26.35
N LYS A 149 -18.78 -23.05 -26.30
CA LYS A 149 -18.01 -23.74 -27.36
C LYS A 149 -18.10 -25.26 -27.28
N GLY A 150 -18.76 -25.82 -26.27
CA GLY A 150 -18.80 -27.27 -26.02
C GLY A 150 -17.44 -27.85 -25.64
N ALA A 151 -16.50 -27.02 -25.15
CA ALA A 151 -15.17 -27.44 -24.72
C ALA A 151 -15.17 -28.05 -23.30
N SER A 152 -16.25 -27.83 -22.54
CA SER A 152 -16.45 -28.34 -21.18
C SER A 152 -17.76 -29.12 -21.08
N ASP A 153 -17.76 -30.22 -20.33
CA ASP A 153 -18.99 -30.94 -20.02
C ASP A 153 -19.76 -30.22 -18.90
N PRO A 154 -21.09 -30.37 -18.79
CA PRO A 154 -21.89 -29.67 -17.79
C PRO A 154 -21.39 -29.87 -16.35
N SER A 155 -20.79 -31.03 -16.05
CA SER A 155 -20.25 -31.30 -14.72
C SER A 155 -18.97 -30.52 -14.42
N ALA A 156 -18.07 -30.34 -15.41
CA ALA A 156 -16.87 -29.52 -15.26
C ALA A 156 -17.20 -28.04 -15.11
N PHE A 157 -18.19 -27.53 -15.83
CA PHE A 157 -18.68 -26.16 -15.64
C PHE A 157 -19.18 -25.93 -14.20
N CYS A 158 -20.06 -26.80 -13.69
CA CYS A 158 -20.55 -26.71 -12.31
C CYS A 158 -19.41 -26.77 -11.28
N ARG A 159 -18.41 -27.64 -11.49
CA ARG A 159 -17.23 -27.71 -10.61
C ARG A 159 -16.41 -26.42 -10.66
N GLY A 160 -16.15 -25.87 -11.84
CA GLY A 160 -15.38 -24.62 -12.00
C GLY A 160 -16.02 -23.45 -11.26
N VAL A 161 -17.34 -23.29 -11.39
CA VAL A 161 -18.09 -22.24 -10.67
C VAL A 161 -18.04 -22.45 -9.16
N LEU A 162 -18.10 -23.69 -8.68
CA LEU A 162 -18.00 -24.01 -7.25
C LEU A 162 -16.60 -23.71 -6.69
N VAL A 163 -15.54 -24.00 -7.45
CA VAL A 163 -14.15 -23.69 -7.05
C VAL A 163 -13.93 -22.19 -6.94
N MET A 164 -14.47 -21.38 -7.86
CA MET A 164 -14.36 -19.92 -7.78
C MET A 164 -15.00 -19.30 -6.53
N LYS A 165 -15.95 -20.00 -5.91
CA LYS A 165 -16.63 -19.53 -4.68
C LYS A 165 -15.88 -19.93 -3.41
N ALA A 166 -15.15 -21.04 -3.45
CA ALA A 166 -14.55 -21.69 -2.28
C ALA A 166 -13.28 -20.97 -1.83
#